data_AF-A0A9Q9CC42-F1
#
_entry.id   AF-A0A9Q9CC42-F1
#
_cell.length_a   1.000
_cell.length_b   1.000
_cell.length_c   1.000
_cell.angle_alpha   90.00
_cell.angle_beta   90.00
_cell.angle_gamma   90.00
#
_symmetry.space_group_name_H-M   'P 1'
#
loop_
_entity.id
_entity.type
_entity.pdbx_description
1 polymer ?
#
loop_
_entity_poly.entity_id
_entity_poly.type
_entity_poly.pdbx_seq_one_letter_code
_entity_poly.pdbx_strand_id
1 'polypeptide(L)'
;MKTNSKPTLLSKLEALDVINRSLETHSSHSEFLEKVQLYCTSSMAKTRAQKVKQALTEMGLTEFEAIQLLDFNPKSIVCLQLVIEDMEERFTEDALIGILDLFNDNE
;
A
#
# COMPACT_ATOMS: atom_id res chain seq x y z
N MET A 1 -25.71 3.33 -14.80
CA MET A 1 -25.02 2.04 -14.95
C MET A 1 -24.99 1.37 -13.57
N LYS A 2 -25.53 0.16 -13.38
CA LYS A 2 -25.44 -0.54 -12.09
C LYS A 2 -24.17 -1.41 -12.11
N THR A 3 -23.24 -1.14 -11.20
CA THR A 3 -22.01 -1.92 -11.03
C THR A 3 -22.21 -2.89 -9.87
N ASN A 4 -22.37 -4.18 -10.18
CA ASN A 4 -22.66 -5.23 -9.18
C ASN A 4 -21.39 -5.95 -8.64
N SER A 5 -20.20 -5.41 -8.89
CA SER A 5 -18.94 -6.01 -8.45
C SER A 5 -18.52 -5.47 -7.08
N LYS A 6 -18.11 -6.38 -6.18
CA LYS A 6 -17.44 -6.00 -4.93
C LYS A 6 -16.16 -5.23 -5.29
N PRO A 7 -15.89 -4.07 -4.68
CA PRO A 7 -14.68 -3.30 -4.99
C PRO A 7 -13.44 -4.09 -4.55
N THR A 8 -12.43 -4.12 -5.41
CA THR A 8 -11.11 -4.65 -5.10
C THR A 8 -10.25 -3.53 -4.54
N LEU A 9 -9.60 -3.78 -3.40
CA LEU A 9 -8.64 -2.83 -2.83
C LEU A 9 -7.31 -2.97 -3.54
N LEU A 10 -6.74 -1.83 -3.95
CA LEU A 10 -5.46 -1.75 -4.65
C LEU A 10 -4.57 -0.77 -3.90
N SER A 11 -3.31 -1.17 -3.69
CA SER A 11 -2.23 -0.24 -3.34
C SER A 11 -1.92 0.71 -4.50
N LYS A 12 -1.22 1.81 -4.22
CA LYS A 12 -0.76 2.74 -5.27
C LYS A 12 0.01 2.04 -6.38
N LEU A 13 0.85 1.04 -6.04
CA LEU A 13 1.60 0.24 -7.00
C LEU A 13 0.69 -0.59 -7.92
N GLU A 14 -0.31 -1.25 -7.34
CA GLU A 14 -1.26 -2.05 -8.12
C GLU A 14 -2.15 -1.16 -8.99
N ALA A 15 -2.54 0.00 -8.48
CA ALA A 15 -3.27 1.01 -9.24
C ALA A 15 -2.43 1.56 -10.40
N LEU A 16 -1.14 1.81 -10.19
CA LEU A 16 -0.20 2.28 -11.20
C LEU A 16 -0.11 1.30 -12.38
N ASP A 17 -0.07 -0.01 -12.13
CA ASP A 17 -0.08 -1.04 -13.17
C ASP A 17 -1.37 -1.07 -13.99
N VAL A 18 -2.51 -0.78 -13.36
CA VAL A 18 -3.81 -0.67 -14.06
C VAL A 18 -3.83 0.60 -14.92
N ILE A 19 -3.32 1.71 -14.40
CA ILE A 19 -3.26 3.01 -15.09
C ILE A 19 -2.33 2.95 -16.29
N ASN A 20 -1.13 2.38 -16.13
CA ASN A 20 -0.15 2.26 -17.22
C ASN A 20 -0.68 1.44 -18.40
N ARG A 21 -1.43 0.36 -18.12
CA ARG A 21 -2.11 -0.42 -19.17
C ARG A 21 -3.24 0.36 -19.87
N SER A 22 -3.84 1.33 -19.20
CA SER A 22 -4.95 2.15 -19.70
C SER A 22 -4.50 3.39 -20.48
N LEU A 23 -3.32 3.93 -20.15
CA LEU A 23 -2.69 5.05 -20.86
C LEU A 23 -2.48 4.73 -22.35
N GLU A 24 -2.17 3.47 -22.69
CA GLU A 24 -1.99 3.01 -24.07
C GLU A 24 -3.29 3.09 -24.91
N THR A 25 -4.46 3.05 -24.26
CA THR A 25 -5.76 2.97 -24.96
C THR A 25 -6.61 4.26 -24.88
N HIS A 26 -6.26 5.22 -24.01
CA HIS A 26 -7.08 6.42 -23.74
C HIS A 26 -6.27 7.73 -23.76
N SER A 27 -5.69 8.07 -24.91
CA SER A 27 -4.86 9.27 -25.11
C SER A 27 -5.56 10.61 -24.80
N SER A 28 -6.90 10.66 -24.83
CA SER A 28 -7.69 11.87 -24.53
C SER A 28 -7.65 12.30 -23.06
N HIS A 29 -7.16 11.45 -22.15
CA HIS A 29 -7.07 11.72 -20.71
C HIS A 29 -5.62 11.72 -20.19
N SER A 30 -4.64 11.92 -21.08
CA SER A 30 -3.21 11.82 -20.75
C SER A 30 -2.81 12.68 -19.54
N GLU A 31 -3.20 13.95 -19.49
CA GLU A 31 -2.80 14.85 -18.39
C GLU A 31 -3.30 14.38 -17.01
N PHE A 32 -4.54 13.87 -16.94
CA PHE A 32 -5.08 13.31 -15.70
C PHE A 32 -4.32 12.03 -15.32
N LEU A 33 -4.13 11.12 -16.27
CA LEU A 33 -3.47 9.85 -16.04
C LEU A 33 -2.00 10.03 -15.64
N GLU A 34 -1.28 11.00 -16.22
CA GLU A 34 0.08 11.38 -15.84
C GLU A 34 0.16 11.89 -14.39
N LYS A 35 -0.80 12.73 -13.96
CA LYS A 35 -0.86 13.21 -12.56
C LYS A 35 -1.11 12.07 -11.57
N VAL A 36 -2.02 11.15 -11.91
CA VAL A 36 -2.28 9.98 -11.06
C VAL A 36 -1.06 9.06 -11.04
N GLN A 37 -0.38 8.87 -12.18
CA GLN A 37 0.86 8.10 -12.26
C GLN A 37 1.93 8.66 -11.32
N LEU A 38 2.14 9.99 -11.34
CA LEU A 38 3.09 10.66 -10.46
C LEU A 38 2.71 10.47 -8.98
N TYR A 39 1.43 10.62 -8.64
CA TYR A 39 0.94 10.41 -7.27
C TYR A 39 1.10 8.96 -6.78
N CYS A 40 0.90 7.99 -7.67
CA CYS A 40 1.03 6.56 -7.37
C CYS A 40 2.47 6.04 -7.43
N THR A 41 3.44 6.88 -7.80
CA THR A 41 4.85 6.47 -7.86
C THR A 41 5.31 6.11 -6.44
N SER A 42 5.72 4.85 -6.27
CA SER A 42 6.15 4.30 -4.98
C SER A 42 7.65 4.36 -4.82
N SER A 43 8.09 4.48 -3.57
CA SER A 43 9.50 4.32 -3.19
C SER A 43 9.97 2.87 -3.17
N MET A 44 9.05 1.90 -3.30
CA MET A 44 9.33 0.47 -3.17
C MET A 44 9.07 -0.29 -4.48
N ALA A 45 9.97 -1.22 -4.82
CA ALA A 45 9.77 -2.12 -5.96
C ALA A 45 8.56 -3.05 -5.75
N LYS A 46 7.82 -3.34 -6.83
CA LYS A 46 6.57 -4.13 -6.78
C LYS A 46 6.73 -5.51 -6.12
N THR A 47 7.79 -6.25 -6.48
CA THR A 47 8.05 -7.59 -5.93
C THR A 47 8.28 -7.54 -4.43
N ARG A 48 8.93 -6.49 -3.94
CA ARG A 48 9.12 -6.26 -2.51
C ARG A 48 7.83 -5.86 -1.83
N ALA A 49 7.07 -4.93 -2.40
CA ALA A 49 5.79 -4.49 -1.84
C ALA A 49 4.82 -5.67 -1.65
N GLN A 50 4.80 -6.62 -2.59
CA GLN A 50 4.01 -7.85 -2.45
C GLN A 50 4.47 -8.72 -1.27
N LYS A 51 5.78 -8.89 -1.08
CA LYS A 51 6.34 -9.63 0.06
C LYS A 51 6.00 -8.95 1.39
N VAL A 52 6.15 -7.62 1.45
CA VAL A 52 5.81 -6.83 2.64
C VAL A 52 4.31 -6.93 2.94
N LYS A 53 3.42 -6.80 1.94
CA LYS A 53 1.96 -6.97 2.11
C LYS A 53 1.63 -8.34 2.71
N GLN A 54 2.25 -9.39 2.18
CA GLN A 54 2.06 -10.75 2.67
C GLN A 54 2.50 -10.89 4.12
N ALA A 55 3.72 -10.43 4.45
CA ALA A 55 4.24 -10.47 5.81
C ALA A 55 3.34 -9.72 6.80
N LEU A 56 2.86 -8.52 6.45
CA LEU A 56 1.92 -7.75 7.28
C LEU A 56 0.61 -8.52 7.52
N THR A 57 0.09 -9.18 6.49
CA THR A 57 -1.13 -9.99 6.61
C THR A 57 -0.90 -11.19 7.54
N GLU A 58 0.25 -11.86 7.42
CA GLU A 58 0.65 -12.97 8.29
C GLU A 58 0.87 -12.52 9.75
N MET A 59 1.27 -11.26 9.97
CA MET A 59 1.36 -10.64 11.29
C MET A 59 0.00 -10.24 11.88
N GLY A 60 -1.11 -10.39 11.14
CA GLY A 60 -2.46 -10.11 11.65
C GLY A 60 -2.99 -8.71 11.35
N LEU A 61 -2.38 -7.98 10.42
CA LEU A 61 -2.97 -6.77 9.86
C LEU A 61 -4.06 -7.11 8.86
N THR A 62 -5.09 -6.28 8.80
CA THR A 62 -6.11 -6.38 7.75
C THR A 62 -5.54 -6.00 6.39
N GLU A 63 -6.19 -6.44 5.31
CA GLU A 63 -5.78 -6.07 3.95
C GLU A 63 -5.72 -4.54 3.76
N PHE A 64 -6.66 -3.82 4.35
CA PHE A 64 -6.72 -2.36 4.24
C PHE A 64 -5.56 -1.69 4.98
N GLU A 65 -5.27 -2.10 6.21
CA GLU A 65 -4.13 -1.59 6.99
C GLU A 65 -2.80 -1.88 6.26
N ALA A 66 -2.64 -3.09 5.74
CA ALA A 66 -1.43 -3.46 4.99
C ALA A 66 -1.23 -2.59 3.75
N ILE A 67 -2.31 -2.31 3.00
CA ILE A 67 -2.27 -1.40 1.85
C ILE A 67 -1.92 0.02 2.28
N GLN A 68 -2.52 0.53 3.36
CA GLN A 68 -2.23 1.87 3.86
C GLN A 68 -0.78 2.01 4.31
N LEU A 69 -0.22 1.02 5.02
CA LEU A 69 1.19 1.03 5.42
C LEU A 69 2.13 1.00 4.21
N LEU A 70 1.81 0.20 3.18
CA LEU A 70 2.58 0.22 1.92
C LEU A 70 2.60 1.59 1.26
N ASP A 71 1.46 2.26 1.21
CA ASP A 71 1.32 3.56 0.55
C ASP A 71 1.85 4.73 1.37
N PHE A 72 1.98 4.56 2.69
CA PHE A 72 2.45 5.54 3.65
C PHE A 72 3.95 5.42 3.98
N ASN A 73 4.51 4.21 3.93
CA ASN A 73 5.91 3.88 4.26
C ASN A 73 6.31 4.36 5.68
N PRO A 74 5.75 3.75 6.75
CA PRO A 74 5.90 4.21 8.12
C PRO A 74 7.37 4.22 8.58
N LYS A 75 7.76 5.25 9.35
CA LYS A 75 9.14 5.43 9.85
C LYS A 75 9.26 5.44 11.38
N SER A 76 8.14 5.33 12.09
CA SER A 76 8.11 5.30 13.56
C SER A 76 6.86 4.61 14.07
N ILE A 77 6.84 4.19 15.33
CA ILE A 77 5.65 3.57 15.96
C ILE A 77 4.43 4.50 15.91
N VAL A 78 4.64 5.81 16.08
CA VAL A 78 3.58 6.83 15.95
C VAL A 78 2.92 6.78 14.56
N CYS A 79 3.66 6.45 13.49
CA CYS A 79 3.09 6.29 12.15
C CYS A 79 2.15 5.07 12.08
N LEU A 80 2.47 4.00 12.82
CA LEU A 80 1.64 2.80 12.86
C LEU A 80 0.31 3.07 13.58
N GLN A 81 0.30 3.89 14.64
CA GLN A 81 -0.91 4.29 15.37
C GLN A 81 -1.94 5.02 14.50
N LEU A 82 -1.51 5.65 13.41
CA LEU A 82 -2.42 6.34 12.48
C LEU A 82 -3.18 5.38 11.56
N VAL A 83 -2.74 4.13 11.48
CA VAL A 83 -3.23 3.14 10.51
C VAL A 83 -3.82 1.92 11.21
N ILE A 84 -3.15 1.41 12.23
CA ILE A 84 -3.57 0.21 12.96
C ILE A 84 -4.54 0.62 14.06
N GLU A 85 -5.80 0.21 13.92
CA GLU A 85 -6.82 0.41 14.96
C GLU A 85 -6.54 -0.49 16.17
N ASP A 86 -6.81 0.01 17.39
CA ASP A 86 -6.60 -0.73 18.64
C ASP A 86 -5.18 -1.36 18.72
N MET A 87 -4.17 -0.59 18.28
CA MET A 87 -2.81 -1.06 18.07
C MET A 87 -2.18 -1.64 19.34
N GLU A 88 -2.39 -0.96 20.47
CA GLU A 88 -1.81 -1.36 21.77
C GLU A 88 -2.47 -2.64 22.32
N GLU A 89 -3.73 -2.91 21.99
CA GLU A 89 -4.39 -4.18 22.35
C GLU A 89 -3.99 -5.34 21.43
N ARG A 90 -3.66 -5.06 20.16
CA ARG A 90 -3.42 -6.08 19.13
C ARG A 90 -1.96 -6.52 19.01
N PHE A 91 -1.01 -5.64 19.30
CA PHE A 91 0.40 -5.87 19.02
C PHE A 91 1.29 -5.56 20.22
N THR A 92 2.30 -6.40 20.42
CA THR A 92 3.39 -6.10 21.35
C THR A 92 4.36 -5.09 20.73
N GLU A 93 5.13 -4.40 21.56
CA GLU A 93 6.17 -3.47 21.09
C GLU A 93 7.16 -4.15 20.12
N ASP A 94 7.60 -5.37 20.43
CA ASP A 94 8.47 -6.16 19.55
C ASP A 94 7.84 -6.44 18.17
N ALA A 95 6.53 -6.73 18.14
CA ALA A 95 5.82 -6.96 16.88
C ALA A 95 5.72 -5.67 16.06
N LEU A 96 5.50 -4.52 16.72
CA LEU A 96 5.46 -3.21 16.06
C LEU A 96 6.83 -2.82 15.48
N ILE A 97 7.92 -3.14 16.20
CA ILE A 97 9.28 -2.98 15.67
C ILE A 97 9.46 -3.88 14.44
N GLY A 98 9.03 -5.14 14.50
CA GLY A 98 9.07 -6.05 13.36
C GLY A 98 8.29 -5.53 12.14
N ILE A 99 7.16 -4.87 12.34
CA ILE A 99 6.42 -4.20 11.24
C ILE A 99 7.27 -3.09 10.63
N LEU A 100 7.89 -2.22 11.43
CA LEU A 100 8.74 -1.13 10.93
C LEU A 100 9.96 -1.64 10.17
N ASP A 101 10.55 -2.74 10.63
CA ASP A 101 11.72 -3.34 9.99
C ASP A 101 11.44 -3.81 8.56
N LEU A 102 10.20 -4.16 8.21
CA LEU A 102 9.82 -4.47 6.83
C LEU A 102 9.99 -3.27 5.87
N PHE A 103 9.92 -2.05 6.40
CA PHE A 103 9.98 -0.78 5.68
C PHE A 103 11.33 -0.06 5.80
N ASN A 104 12.18 -0.52 6.72
CA ASN A 104 13.54 -0.03 6.87
C ASN A 104 14.44 -0.83 5.94
N ASP A 105 14.92 -0.16 4.89
CA ASP A 105 15.89 -0.73 3.99
C ASP A 105 17.32 -0.54 4.51
N ASN A 106 17.94 -1.65 4.90
CA ASN A 106 19.40 -1.82 4.90
C ASN A 106 19.77 -2.74 3.72
N GLU A 107 19.54 -2.29 2.48
CA GLU A 107 20.30 -2.72 1.29
C GLU A 107 20.59 -1.49 0.41
#